data_AF-A0A0A2KYZ7-F1
#
_entry.id   AF-A0A0A2KYZ7-F1
#
_cell.length_a   1.000
_cell.length_b   1.000
_cell.length_c   1.000
_cell.angle_alpha   90.00
_cell.angle_beta   90.00
_cell.angle_gamma   90.00
#
_symmetry.space_group_name_H-M   'P 1'
#
loop_
_entity.id
_entity.type
_entity.pdbx_description
1 polymer ?
#
loop_
_entity_poly.entity_id
_entity_poly.type
_entity_poly.pdbx_seq_one_letter_code
_entity_poly.pdbx_strand_id
1 'polypeptide(L)'
;MSLPDPLNPAGQAIVYHGEVFCRVPSCTHKHIAISATNNLRQHLIKHGLQLATNVAGRLTQAKKDAAIKWYNSLFKAEENDGHEDSDENGDENGDVDRVVKDDDEEYAEDDDDDYDEDDD
;
A
#
# COMPACT_ATOMS: atom_id res chain seq x y z
N MET A 1 16.84 20.07 -13.05
CA MET A 1 15.60 20.73 -12.57
C MET A 1 14.87 19.75 -11.65
N SER A 2 14.53 20.10 -10.40
CA SER A 2 13.60 19.27 -9.60
C SER A 2 12.18 19.51 -10.13
N LEU A 3 11.46 18.43 -10.42
CA LEU A 3 10.04 18.52 -10.74
C LEU A 3 9.29 19.03 -9.49
N PRO A 4 8.32 19.95 -9.64
CA PRO A 4 7.48 20.37 -8.52
C PRO A 4 6.75 19.16 -7.95
N ASP A 5 6.59 19.13 -6.62
CA ASP A 5 5.78 18.11 -5.97
C ASP A 5 4.37 18.10 -6.58
N PRO A 6 3.77 16.91 -6.82
CA PRO A 6 2.39 16.81 -7.22
C PRO A 6 1.54 17.30 -6.05
N LEU A 7 1.01 18.52 -6.17
CA LEU A 7 0.11 19.11 -5.20
C LEU A 7 -1.34 18.77 -5.58
N ASN A 8 -2.17 18.53 -4.59
CA ASN A 8 -3.62 18.50 -4.78
C ASN A 8 -4.17 19.94 -4.94
N PRO A 9 -5.45 20.11 -5.30
CA PRO A 9 -6.07 21.44 -5.40
C PRO A 9 -6.07 22.26 -4.10
N ALA A 10 -5.85 21.60 -2.95
CA ALA A 10 -5.71 22.24 -1.63
C ALA A 10 -4.25 22.60 -1.28
N GLY A 11 -3.30 22.44 -2.21
CA GLY A 11 -1.88 22.75 -1.99
C GLY A 11 -1.13 21.74 -1.11
N GLN A 12 -1.69 20.54 -0.89
CA GLN A 12 -1.06 19.48 -0.11
C GLN A 12 -0.28 18.53 -1.02
N ALA A 13 0.89 18.07 -0.56
CA ALA A 13 1.74 17.16 -1.31
C ALA A 13 1.16 15.75 -1.38
N ILE A 14 1.13 15.18 -2.59
CA ILE A 14 0.63 13.83 -2.87
C ILE A 14 1.80 12.85 -2.89
N VAL A 15 1.80 11.89 -1.96
CA VAL A 15 2.75 10.77 -1.94
C VAL A 15 2.09 9.55 -2.56
N TYR A 16 2.64 9.08 -3.68
CA TYR A 16 2.10 7.93 -4.41
C TYR A 16 2.54 6.61 -3.75
N HIS A 17 1.81 5.54 -4.02
CA HIS A 17 2.19 4.20 -3.57
C HIS A 17 3.51 3.77 -4.24
N GLY A 18 4.42 3.17 -3.46
CA GLY A 18 5.73 2.73 -3.95
C GLY A 18 6.79 3.83 -3.95
N GLU A 19 6.45 5.06 -3.58
CA GLU A 19 7.41 6.13 -3.46
C GLU A 19 8.28 5.97 -2.20
N VAL A 20 9.59 6.10 -2.38
CA VAL A 20 10.59 5.87 -1.32
C VAL A 20 11.66 6.97 -1.25
N PHE A 21 11.71 7.91 -2.19
CA PHE A 21 12.71 8.97 -2.21
C PHE A 21 12.12 10.30 -1.73
N CYS A 22 12.89 11.04 -0.95
CA CYS A 22 12.49 12.39 -0.56
C CYS A 22 12.66 13.37 -1.74
N ARG A 23 11.67 14.22 -1.97
CA ARG A 23 11.73 15.21 -3.06
C ARG A 23 12.27 16.58 -2.63
N VAL A 24 12.44 16.78 -1.32
CA VAL A 24 12.99 18.01 -0.74
C VAL A 24 14.45 18.16 -1.18
N PRO A 25 14.82 19.25 -1.89
CA PRO A 25 16.13 19.39 -2.50
C PRO A 25 17.30 19.46 -1.50
N SER A 26 17.03 19.87 -0.25
CA SER A 26 18.00 19.92 0.85
C SER A 26 18.09 18.61 1.66
N CYS A 27 17.34 17.57 1.28
CA CYS A 27 17.31 16.33 2.04
C CYS A 27 18.34 15.31 1.54
N THR A 28 19.03 14.65 2.49
CA THR A 28 19.93 13.52 2.24
C THR A 28 19.20 12.31 1.63
N HIS A 29 17.94 12.08 2.00
CA HIS A 29 17.10 11.01 1.46
C HIS A 29 16.57 11.27 0.05
N LYS A 30 17.08 12.31 -0.62
CA LYS A 30 16.80 12.54 -2.04
C LYS A 30 17.39 11.46 -2.94
N HIS A 31 18.54 10.92 -2.56
CA HIS A 31 19.25 9.89 -3.31
C HIS A 31 19.26 8.52 -2.60
N ILE A 32 18.70 8.47 -1.39
CA ILE A 32 18.66 7.26 -0.55
C ILE A 32 17.20 6.86 -0.37
N ALA A 33 16.87 5.64 -0.79
CA ALA A 33 15.55 5.09 -0.62
C ALA A 33 15.23 4.91 0.87
N ILE A 34 14.08 5.44 1.28
CA ILE A 34 13.48 5.19 2.59
C ILE A 34 12.72 3.87 2.51
N SER A 35 12.90 2.98 3.49
CA SER A 35 12.45 1.58 3.43
C SER A 35 10.95 1.38 3.16
N ALA A 36 10.11 2.37 3.43
CA ALA A 36 8.67 2.30 3.19
C ALA A 36 8.09 3.68 2.86
N THR A 37 7.04 3.71 2.04
CA THR A 37 6.28 4.92 1.73
C THR A 37 5.68 5.57 2.97
N ASN A 38 5.31 4.79 4.00
CA ASN A 38 4.81 5.35 5.26
C ASN A 38 5.91 6.16 5.99
N ASN A 39 7.13 5.65 5.99
CA ASN A 39 8.28 6.34 6.57
C ASN A 39 8.62 7.60 5.76
N LEU A 40 8.49 7.55 4.43
CA LEU A 40 8.61 8.74 3.59
C LEU A 40 7.57 9.80 3.95
N ARG A 41 6.32 9.42 4.21
CA ARG A 41 5.28 10.38 4.62
C ARG A 41 5.63 11.07 5.93
N GLN A 42 6.00 10.30 6.95
CA GLN A 42 6.46 10.88 8.22
C GLN A 42 7.68 11.78 8.03
N HIS A 43 8.61 11.36 7.18
CA HIS A 43 9.79 12.14 6.84
C HIS A 43 9.43 13.49 6.19
N LEU A 44 8.47 13.53 5.26
CA LEU A 44 8.03 14.78 4.62
C LEU A 44 7.30 15.71 5.61
N ILE A 45 6.55 15.16 6.56
CA ILE A 45 5.93 15.95 7.64
C ILE A 45 7.00 16.65 8.50
N LYS A 46 8.16 16.01 8.73
CA LYS A 46 9.29 16.63 9.44
C LYS A 46 9.89 17.83 8.68
N HIS A 47 9.72 17.89 7.36
CA HIS A 47 10.07 19.07 6.55
C HIS A 47 8.99 20.16 6.57
N GLY A 48 7.89 19.96 7.29
CA GLY A 48 6.76 20.90 7.35
C GLY A 48 5.81 20.80 6.16
N LEU A 49 5.92 19.74 5.34
CA LEU A 49 5.02 19.54 4.22
C LEU A 49 3.66 19.04 4.71
N GLN A 50 2.61 19.72 4.27
CA GLN A 50 1.23 19.26 4.43
C GLN A 50 0.97 18.15 3.43
N LEU A 51 0.83 16.92 3.91
CA LEU A 51 0.52 15.78 3.05
C LEU A 51 -0.97 15.67 2.83
N ALA A 52 -1.37 15.38 1.59
CA ALA A 52 -2.74 15.00 1.30
C ALA A 52 -3.03 13.72 2.10
N THR A 53 -4.05 13.77 2.95
CA THR A 53 -4.61 12.57 3.57
C THR A 53 -5.10 11.67 2.44
N ASN A 54 -4.25 10.73 2.07
CA ASN A 54 -4.66 9.64 1.21
C ASN A 54 -5.71 8.89 2.03
N VAL A 55 -6.92 8.75 1.49
CA VAL A 55 -8.00 8.01 2.16
C VAL A 55 -7.44 6.62 2.40
N ALA A 56 -7.01 6.36 3.64
CA ALA A 56 -6.55 5.06 4.09
C ALA A 56 -7.80 4.19 4.17
N GLY A 57 -8.22 3.71 3.01
CA GLY A 57 -9.48 3.03 2.83
C GLY A 57 -9.33 2.17 1.60
N ARG A 58 -9.64 0.89 1.78
CA ARG A 58 -9.78 -0.13 0.74
C ARG A 58 -10.14 0.51 -0.59
N LEU A 59 -9.31 0.29 -1.61
CA LEU A 59 -9.59 0.77 -2.96
C LEU A 59 -10.98 0.27 -3.36
N THR A 60 -11.92 1.20 -3.52
CA THR A 60 -13.30 0.88 -3.89
C THR A 60 -13.29 0.14 -5.21
N GLN A 61 -14.20 -0.84 -5.39
CA GLN A 61 -14.28 -1.60 -6.64
C GLN A 61 -14.35 -0.67 -7.86
N ALA A 62 -15.17 0.40 -7.78
CA ALA A 62 -15.26 1.43 -8.82
C ALA A 62 -13.91 2.09 -9.22
N LYS A 63 -12.98 2.25 -8.27
CA LYS A 63 -11.65 2.80 -8.56
C LYS A 63 -10.74 1.77 -9.22
N LYS A 64 -10.89 0.49 -8.86
CA LYS A 64 -10.21 -0.61 -9.55
C LYS A 64 -10.72 -0.73 -10.98
N ASP A 65 -12.03 -0.73 -11.18
CA ASP A 65 -12.65 -0.85 -12.51
C ASP A 65 -12.27 0.34 -13.40
N ALA A 66 -12.22 1.55 -12.85
CA ALA A 66 -11.75 2.72 -13.57
C ALA A 66 -10.27 2.59 -13.99
N ALA A 67 -9.40 2.07 -13.12
CA ALA A 67 -8.00 1.84 -13.44
C ALA A 67 -7.83 0.74 -14.51
N ILE A 68 -8.60 -0.36 -14.42
CA ILE A 68 -8.62 -1.45 -15.40
C ILE A 68 -9.09 -0.93 -16.75
N LYS A 69 -10.20 -0.16 -16.78
CA LYS A 69 -10.72 0.43 -18.01
C LYS A 69 -9.71 1.39 -18.66
N TRP A 70 -9.06 2.22 -17.86
CA TRP A 70 -8.01 3.12 -18.34
C TRP A 70 -6.83 2.32 -18.92
N TYR A 71 -6.34 1.31 -18.21
CA TYR A 71 -5.24 0.46 -18.67
C TYR A 71 -5.58 -0.26 -19.98
N ASN A 72 -6.74 -0.90 -20.06
CA ASN A 72 -7.20 -1.58 -21.28
C ASN A 72 -7.38 -0.61 -22.45
N SER A 73 -7.74 0.66 -22.20
CA SER A 73 -7.83 1.67 -23.25
C SER A 73 -6.48 2.02 -23.89
N LEU A 74 -5.35 1.77 -23.20
CA LEU A 74 -4.02 2.01 -23.78
C LEU A 74 -3.62 0.94 -24.80
N PHE A 75 -4.22 -0.24 -24.70
CA PHE A 75 -3.90 -1.41 -25.54
C PHE A 75 -5.07 -1.85 -26.43
N LYS A 76 -6.23 -1.18 -26.37
CA LYS A 76 -7.37 -1.40 -27.27
C LYS A 76 -7.18 -0.69 -28.62
N ALA A 77 -6.18 -1.16 -29.35
CA ALA A 77 -6.22 -1.34 -30.79
C ALA A 77 -5.71 -2.78 -30.95
N GLU A 78 -6.54 -3.82 -31.09
CA GLU A 78 -7.14 -4.15 -32.38
C GLU A 78 -8.04 -5.42 -32.29
N GLU A 79 -8.81 -5.64 -31.20
CA GLU A 79 -9.75 -6.77 -31.17
C GLU A 79 -11.21 -6.36 -30.96
N ASN A 80 -11.92 -6.63 -32.04
CA ASN A 80 -13.31 -6.41 -32.38
C ASN A 80 -14.29 -7.05 -31.37
N ASP A 81 -15.40 -6.33 -31.15
CA ASP A 81 -16.72 -6.77 -30.67
C ASP A 81 -16.93 -8.13 -29.98
N GLY A 82 -17.44 -8.06 -28.75
CA GLY A 82 -18.09 -9.17 -28.05
C GLY A 82 -18.86 -8.67 -26.84
N HIS A 83 -20.00 -8.03 -27.10
CA HIS A 83 -21.02 -7.77 -26.08
C HIS A 83 -21.72 -9.07 -25.76
N GLU A 84 -21.50 -9.60 -24.55
CA GLU A 84 -22.42 -10.51 -23.89
C GLU A 84 -22.42 -10.16 -22.40
N ASP A 85 -23.35 -9.28 -22.02
CA ASP A 85 -23.85 -9.25 -20.65
C ASP A 85 -24.55 -10.59 -20.43
N SER A 86 -23.94 -11.46 -19.64
CA SER A 86 -24.55 -12.70 -19.18
C SER A 86 -24.41 -12.75 -17.67
N ASP A 87 -25.28 -11.99 -17.00
CA ASP A 87 -25.68 -12.22 -15.63
C ASP A 87 -26.47 -13.54 -15.58
N GLU A 88 -25.81 -14.69 -15.48
CA GLU A 88 -26.53 -15.93 -15.14
C GLU A 88 -25.67 -17.00 -14.44
N ASN A 89 -26.15 -17.34 -13.24
CA ASN A 89 -26.08 -18.61 -12.52
C ASN A 89 -24.87 -18.93 -11.61
N GLY A 90 -25.22 -19.34 -10.39
CA GLY A 90 -24.34 -20.09 -9.49
C GLY A 90 -24.77 -20.17 -8.03
N ASP A 91 -26.06 -20.44 -7.74
CA ASP A 91 -26.46 -20.94 -6.41
C ASP A 91 -25.96 -22.38 -6.28
N GLU A 92 -24.76 -22.55 -5.73
CA GLU A 92 -24.22 -23.84 -5.33
C GLU A 92 -23.93 -23.85 -3.83
N ASN A 93 -24.81 -24.57 -3.14
CA ASN A 93 -24.74 -25.00 -1.77
C ASN A 93 -23.36 -25.58 -1.42
N GLY A 94 -22.55 -24.80 -0.70
CA GLY A 94 -21.35 -25.26 -0.01
C GLY A 94 -21.61 -25.31 1.49
N ASP A 95 -22.00 -26.48 1.97
CA ASP A 95 -22.07 -26.85 3.38
C ASP A 95 -20.69 -26.61 4.04
N VAL A 96 -20.54 -25.51 4.77
CA VAL A 96 -19.32 -25.25 5.54
C VAL A 96 -19.49 -25.90 6.90
N ASP A 97 -19.05 -27.15 6.97
CA ASP A 97 -18.87 -27.90 8.20
C ASP A 97 -18.06 -27.06 9.20
N ARG A 98 -18.71 -26.84 10.33
CA ARG A 98 -18.25 -26.04 11.45
C ARG A 98 -17.20 -26.84 12.21
N VAL A 99 -15.92 -26.67 11.87
CA VAL A 99 -14.83 -27.01 12.78
C VAL A 99 -14.39 -25.76 13.53
N VAL A 100 -15.00 -25.59 14.70
CA VAL A 100 -14.42 -24.87 15.83
C VAL A 100 -13.21 -25.67 16.30
N LYS A 101 -12.02 -25.05 16.32
CA LYS A 101 -10.91 -25.35 17.22
C LYS A 101 -10.28 -24.01 17.58
N ASP A 102 -10.66 -23.45 18.73
CA ASP A 102 -9.83 -23.37 19.95
C ASP A 102 -8.58 -22.51 19.64
N ASP A 103 -8.58 -21.19 19.82
CA ASP A 103 -8.45 -20.50 21.13
C ASP A 103 -7.62 -21.31 22.12
N ASP A 104 -6.30 -21.20 22.01
CA ASP A 104 -5.42 -21.33 23.16
C ASP A 104 -4.21 -20.41 22.97
N GLU A 105 -4.19 -19.39 23.82
CA GLU A 105 -3.08 -18.48 24.03
C GLU A 105 -2.08 -19.13 24.98
N GLU A 106 -0.85 -19.38 24.53
CA GLU A 106 0.23 -19.68 25.47
C GLU A 106 1.46 -18.83 25.14
N TYR A 107 1.58 -17.76 25.92
CA TYR A 107 2.80 -17.00 26.16
C TYR A 107 3.70 -17.79 27.12
N ALA A 108 4.89 -18.17 26.67
CA ALA A 108 6.15 -18.37 27.41
C ALA A 108 7.10 -19.12 26.44
N GLU A 109 8.40 -18.82 26.32
CA GLU A 109 9.39 -18.79 27.39
C GLU A 109 10.40 -17.64 27.15
N ASP A 110 10.43 -16.73 28.12
CA ASP A 110 11.58 -15.88 28.44
C ASP A 110 12.25 -16.61 29.63
N ASP A 111 13.30 -17.36 29.32
CA ASP A 111 14.33 -17.98 30.19
C ASP A 111 15.25 -18.68 29.16
N ASP A 112 16.56 -18.47 29.08
CA ASP A 112 17.48 -18.61 30.20
C ASP A 112 18.61 -17.55 30.13
N ASP A 113 18.84 -16.94 31.28
CA ASP A 113 20.08 -16.33 31.70
C ASP A 113 21.28 -17.33 31.67
N ASP A 114 22.50 -16.75 31.74
CA ASP A 114 23.71 -17.33 32.37
C ASP A 114 24.54 -18.35 31.53
N TYR A 115 25.87 -18.34 31.36
CA TYR A 115 27.08 -17.74 31.97
C TYR A 115 28.13 -17.57 30.80
N ASP A 116 29.26 -16.87 30.84
CA ASP A 116 30.38 -16.83 31.81
C ASP A 116 31.35 -15.69 31.40
N GLU A 117 32.07 -15.19 32.40
CA GLU A 117 33.26 -14.34 32.31
C GLU A 117 34.33 -14.89 31.34
N ASP A 118 35.02 -14.00 30.61
CA ASP A 118 36.49 -14.10 30.54
C ASP A 118 37.14 -12.73 30.28
N ASP A 119 38.17 -12.54 31.09
CA ASP A 119 39.10 -11.45 31.31
C ASP A 119 40.14 -11.34 30.17
N ASP A 120 40.45 -10.12 29.71
CA ASP A 120 41.79 -9.53 29.39
C ASP A 120 41.66 -8.28 28.48
#